data_AF-A0A7V0Y206-F1
#
_entry.id   AF-A0A7V0Y206-F1
#
_cell.length_a   1.000
_cell.length_b   1.000
_cell.length_c   1.000
_cell.angle_alpha   90.00
_cell.angle_beta   90.00
_cell.angle_gamma   90.00
#
_symmetry.space_group_name_H-M   'P 1'
#
loop_
_entity.id
_entity.type
_entity.pdbx_description
1 polymer ?
#
loop_
_entity_poly.entity_id
_entity_poly.type
_entity_poly.pdbx_seq_one_letter_code
_entity_poly.pdbx_strand_id
1 'polypeptide(L)'
;MNLAHIHLLLNHFPTIGFGIGLLLFLAALFARSEELKRASFVILFLMAVIAIPAYMSGSAAESTLCPERTCPPEVSEHSIRAHEDAALLAFSFMEITGFVAWVGLWQLRRIPRLAAWNIASVLVLSLVTFGLMSNAATHGGEIRHPEIRASNPEAPVGEGEDGAIEGAEGIVRSIGAVVSGATGNSWLWPAMETLHFIGLCLLFTVVLLVNLRILGMAKKASFGAFYQLLPLGMMGFGLNLVTGMSFFIGAPGQYVNNPVYYWKIVLIVLGGVNILYFTLFDEAWAIGPGEDAPLRTKAAAATALLVWFGVLYCGHMLPFLGNSF
;
A
#
# COMPACT_ATOMS: atom_id res chain seq x y z
N MET A 1 5.35 -18.93 -15.31
CA MET A 1 5.09 -18.66 -13.87
C MET A 1 3.65 -18.20 -13.74
N ASN A 2 2.86 -18.80 -12.86
CA ASN A 2 1.51 -18.32 -12.54
C ASN A 2 1.57 -17.35 -11.33
N LEU A 3 0.46 -16.71 -10.96
CA LEU A 3 0.42 -15.74 -9.85
C LEU A 3 0.78 -16.38 -8.49
N ALA A 4 0.46 -17.65 -8.26
CA ALA A 4 0.87 -18.36 -7.05
C ALA A 4 2.41 -18.43 -6.91
N HIS A 5 3.13 -18.65 -8.02
CA HIS A 5 4.59 -18.59 -8.02
C HIS A 5 5.11 -17.17 -7.71
N ILE A 6 4.42 -16.13 -8.20
CA ILE A 6 4.77 -14.74 -7.92
C ILE A 6 4.59 -14.43 -6.42
N HIS A 7 3.49 -14.91 -5.81
CA HIS A 7 3.26 -14.74 -4.37
C HIS A 7 4.38 -15.37 -3.53
N LEU A 8 4.74 -16.62 -3.80
CA LEU A 8 5.81 -17.32 -3.08
C LEU A 8 7.20 -16.71 -3.31
N LEU A 9 7.42 -16.10 -4.47
CA LEU A 9 8.67 -15.38 -4.75
C LEU A 9 8.72 -14.05 -4.00
N LEU A 10 7.61 -13.31 -3.96
CA LEU A 10 7.58 -11.94 -3.46
C LEU A 10 7.30 -11.84 -1.97
N ASN A 11 6.56 -12.76 -1.35
CA ASN A 11 6.10 -12.66 0.04
C ASN A 11 7.23 -12.47 1.08
N HIS A 12 8.44 -12.97 0.81
CA HIS A 12 9.60 -12.78 1.67
C HIS A 12 10.21 -11.37 1.55
N PHE A 13 10.08 -10.70 0.40
CA PHE A 13 10.71 -9.40 0.15
C PHE A 13 10.17 -8.32 1.09
N PRO A 14 8.85 -8.05 1.18
CA PRO A 14 8.31 -7.11 2.15
C PRO A 14 8.72 -7.46 3.57
N THR A 15 8.64 -8.74 3.97
CA THR A 15 8.88 -9.16 5.37
C THR A 15 10.32 -8.96 5.80
N ILE A 16 11.27 -9.50 5.03
CA ILE A 16 12.70 -9.39 5.34
C ILE A 16 13.19 -7.96 5.10
N GLY A 17 12.81 -7.36 3.97
CA GLY A 17 13.24 -6.01 3.60
C GLY A 17 12.71 -4.95 4.55
N PHE A 18 11.49 -5.09 5.07
CA PHE A 18 10.96 -4.17 6.07
C PHE A 18 11.69 -4.31 7.41
N GLY A 19 12.04 -5.54 7.81
CA GLY A 19 12.91 -5.79 8.96
C GLY A 19 14.28 -5.11 8.82
N ILE A 20 14.91 -5.21 7.64
CA ILE A 20 16.17 -4.52 7.33
C ILE A 20 15.98 -2.99 7.41
N GLY A 21 14.90 -2.46 6.85
CA GLY A 21 14.56 -1.04 6.91
C GLY A 21 14.41 -0.53 8.35
N LEU A 22 13.70 -1.27 9.20
CA LEU A 22 13.53 -0.96 10.61
C LEU A 22 14.85 -1.03 11.40
N LEU A 23 15.66 -2.08 11.20
CA LEU A 23 16.97 -2.20 11.85
C LEU A 23 17.90 -1.05 11.45
N LEU A 24 17.94 -0.70 10.16
CA LEU A 24 18.70 0.44 9.67
C LEU A 24 18.19 1.75 10.30
N PHE A 25 16.86 1.91 10.44
CA PHE A 25 16.29 3.09 11.08
C PHE A 25 16.67 3.20 12.56
N LEU A 26 16.61 2.10 13.32
CA LEU A 26 17.05 2.05 14.71
C LEU A 26 18.55 2.38 14.84
N ALA A 27 19.38 1.81 13.97
CA ALA A 27 20.80 2.14 13.88
C ALA A 27 21.02 3.63 13.54
N ALA A 28 20.20 4.21 12.65
CA ALA A 28 20.24 5.62 12.30
C ALA A 28 19.92 6.54 13.49
N LEU A 29 18.97 6.14 14.35
CA LEU A 29 18.62 6.86 15.57
C LEU A 29 19.75 6.79 16.59
N PHE A 30 20.36 5.62 16.78
CA PHE A 30 21.50 5.44 17.67
C PHE A 30 22.73 6.22 17.19
N ALA A 31 23.06 6.11 15.90
CA ALA A 31 24.18 6.81 15.28
C ALA A 31 23.91 8.30 15.02
N ARG A 32 22.68 8.78 15.27
CA ARG A 32 22.22 10.16 15.00
C ARG A 32 22.51 10.63 13.56
N SER A 33 22.40 9.74 12.58
CA SER A 33 22.73 10.02 11.18
C SER A 33 21.49 10.27 10.34
N GLU A 34 21.38 11.46 9.72
CA GLU A 34 20.28 11.80 8.80
C GLU A 34 20.35 10.99 7.49
N GLU A 35 21.54 10.67 7.01
CA GLU A 35 21.72 9.86 5.79
C GLU A 35 21.20 8.43 5.98
N LEU A 36 21.47 7.83 7.15
CA LEU A 36 20.92 6.50 7.46
C LEU A 36 19.40 6.55 7.63
N LYS A 37 18.83 7.63 8.20
CA LYS A 37 17.37 7.81 8.26
C LYS A 37 16.77 7.90 6.87
N ARG A 38 17.35 8.71 5.98
CA ARG A 38 16.94 8.83 4.58
C ARG A 38 16.96 7.48 3.88
N ALA A 39 18.05 6.72 4.00
CA ALA A 39 18.17 5.38 3.41
C ALA A 39 17.10 4.42 3.96
N SER A 40 16.86 4.43 5.27
CA SER A 40 15.83 3.60 5.90
C SER A 40 14.42 3.93 5.40
N PHE A 41 14.10 5.22 5.22
CA PHE A 41 12.79 5.63 4.71
C PHE A 41 12.56 5.24 3.26
N VAL A 42 13.61 5.27 2.43
CA VAL A 42 13.55 4.76 1.05
C VAL A 42 13.25 3.25 1.06
N ILE A 43 13.93 2.47 1.91
CA ILE A 43 13.68 1.03 2.03
C ILE A 43 12.24 0.76 2.48
N LEU A 44 11.77 1.43 3.55
CA LEU A 44 10.42 1.24 4.07
C LEU A 44 9.35 1.58 3.02
N PHE A 45 9.53 2.66 2.26
CA PHE A 45 8.63 3.02 1.15
C PHE A 45 8.64 1.98 0.03
N LEU A 46 9.83 1.53 -0.41
CA LEU A 46 9.95 0.52 -1.46
C LEU A 46 9.32 -0.82 -1.03
N MET A 47 9.46 -1.21 0.23
CA MET A 47 8.86 -2.43 0.75
C MET A 47 7.34 -2.35 0.79
N ALA A 48 6.76 -1.20 1.13
CA ALA A 48 5.32 -0.97 0.98
C ALA A 48 4.90 -1.16 -0.49
N VAL A 49 5.54 -0.46 -1.43
CA VAL A 49 5.22 -0.60 -2.87
C VAL A 49 5.32 -2.06 -3.37
N ILE A 50 6.28 -2.84 -2.89
CA ILE A 50 6.45 -4.27 -3.24
C ILE A 50 5.42 -5.17 -2.52
N ALA A 51 4.92 -4.77 -1.34
CA ALA A 51 3.89 -5.51 -0.63
C ALA A 51 2.56 -5.55 -1.40
N ILE A 52 2.27 -4.53 -2.20
CA ILE A 52 1.07 -4.47 -3.04
C ILE A 52 0.96 -5.70 -3.98
N PRO A 53 1.90 -5.98 -4.90
CA PRO A 53 1.83 -7.17 -5.74
C PRO A 53 1.99 -8.48 -4.95
N ALA A 54 2.71 -8.48 -3.83
CA ALA A 54 2.82 -9.66 -2.96
C ALA A 54 1.45 -10.04 -2.37
N TYR A 55 0.69 -9.07 -1.85
CA TYR A 55 -0.65 -9.28 -1.32
C TYR A 55 -1.62 -9.71 -2.41
N MET A 56 -1.65 -9.00 -3.54
CA MET A 56 -2.58 -9.30 -4.64
C MET A 56 -2.38 -10.67 -5.27
N SER A 57 -1.14 -11.17 -5.31
CA SER A 57 -0.87 -12.52 -5.80
C SER A 57 -1.29 -13.61 -4.81
N GLY A 58 -1.61 -13.27 -3.56
CA GLY A 58 -2.06 -14.20 -2.51
C GLY A 58 -3.43 -14.82 -2.78
N SER A 59 -4.41 -14.04 -3.24
CA SER A 59 -5.75 -14.57 -3.61
C SER A 59 -5.67 -15.56 -4.78
N ALA A 60 -4.74 -15.33 -5.71
CA ALA A 60 -4.46 -16.27 -6.79
C ALA A 60 -3.74 -17.52 -6.29
N ALA A 61 -2.94 -17.42 -5.22
CA ALA A 61 -2.33 -18.56 -4.57
C ALA A 61 -3.39 -19.43 -3.86
N GLU A 62 -4.34 -18.81 -3.16
CA GLU A 62 -5.49 -19.49 -2.56
C GLU A 62 -6.31 -20.25 -3.61
N SER A 63 -6.74 -19.59 -4.68
CA SER A 63 -7.56 -20.25 -5.72
C SER A 63 -6.83 -21.39 -6.44
N THR A 64 -5.49 -21.36 -6.49
CA THR A 64 -4.67 -22.46 -7.00
C THR A 64 -4.58 -23.61 -5.99
N LEU A 65 -4.55 -23.29 -4.69
CA LEU A 65 -4.43 -24.23 -3.59
C LEU A 65 -5.75 -24.94 -3.28
N CYS A 66 -6.86 -24.21 -3.35
CA CYS A 66 -8.22 -24.67 -3.08
C CYS A 66 -9.15 -24.29 -4.24
N PRO A 67 -9.09 -25.03 -5.37
CA PRO A 67 -10.01 -24.82 -6.48
C PRO A 67 -11.46 -24.93 -6.00
N GLU A 68 -12.33 -24.02 -6.44
CA GLU A 68 -13.75 -24.00 -6.03
C GLU A 68 -13.96 -23.98 -4.50
N ARG A 69 -13.00 -23.41 -3.75
CA ARG A 69 -12.98 -23.38 -2.27
C ARG A 69 -12.92 -24.76 -1.61
N THR A 70 -12.48 -25.78 -2.35
CA THR A 70 -12.27 -27.12 -1.80
C THR A 70 -10.77 -27.36 -1.62
N CYS A 71 -10.30 -27.41 -0.38
CA CYS A 71 -8.89 -27.60 -0.05
C CYS A 71 -8.50 -29.08 0.07
N PRO A 72 -7.24 -29.46 -0.24
CA PRO A 72 -6.71 -30.79 0.08
C PRO A 72 -6.75 -31.09 1.58
N PRO A 73 -6.82 -32.37 2.01
CA PRO A 73 -6.97 -32.75 3.42
C PRO A 73 -5.87 -32.22 4.36
N GLU A 74 -4.68 -31.96 3.82
CA GLU A 74 -3.52 -31.47 4.58
C GLU A 74 -3.60 -29.95 4.87
N VAL A 75 -4.48 -29.23 4.18
CA VAL A 75 -4.58 -27.76 4.20
C VAL A 75 -5.90 -27.34 4.80
N SER A 76 -5.84 -26.66 5.95
CA SER A 76 -7.02 -26.10 6.58
C SER A 76 -7.40 -24.76 5.95
N GLU A 77 -8.66 -24.64 5.53
CA GLU A 77 -9.24 -23.36 5.10
C GLU A 77 -9.16 -22.30 6.20
N HIS A 78 -9.32 -22.71 7.47
CA HIS A 78 -9.20 -21.81 8.62
C HIS A 78 -7.81 -21.17 8.70
N SER A 79 -6.73 -21.94 8.45
CA SER A 79 -5.36 -21.42 8.47
C SER A 79 -5.10 -20.42 7.33
N ILE A 80 -5.65 -20.66 6.13
CA ILE A 80 -5.55 -19.73 5.01
C ILE A 80 -6.22 -18.41 5.37
N ARG A 81 -7.45 -18.48 5.89
CA ARG A 81 -8.23 -17.31 6.31
C ARG A 81 -7.56 -16.52 7.44
N ALA A 82 -6.96 -17.19 8.42
CA ALA A 82 -6.19 -16.55 9.49
C ALA A 82 -4.94 -15.83 8.95
N HIS A 83 -4.23 -16.44 8.00
CA HIS A 83 -3.11 -15.80 7.31
C HIS A 83 -3.57 -14.58 6.51
N GLU A 84 -4.67 -14.69 5.76
CA GLU A 84 -5.21 -13.58 4.95
C GLU A 84 -5.62 -12.38 5.83
N ASP A 85 -6.37 -12.60 6.90
CA ASP A 85 -6.79 -11.53 7.82
C ASP A 85 -5.57 -10.83 8.45
N ALA A 86 -4.58 -11.62 8.91
CA ALA A 86 -3.35 -11.07 9.47
C ALA A 86 -2.51 -10.32 8.42
N ALA A 87 -2.42 -10.86 7.21
CA ALA A 87 -1.70 -10.26 6.09
C ALA A 87 -2.35 -8.93 5.66
N LEU A 88 -3.68 -8.84 5.64
CA LEU A 88 -4.40 -7.62 5.26
C LEU A 88 -4.18 -6.50 6.29
N LEU A 89 -4.18 -6.84 7.58
CA LEU A 89 -3.85 -5.87 8.64
C LEU A 89 -2.40 -5.39 8.53
N ALA A 90 -1.46 -6.33 8.38
CA ALA A 90 -0.04 -6.02 8.24
C ALA A 90 0.24 -5.17 6.98
N PHE A 91 -0.38 -5.52 5.85
CA PHE A 91 -0.31 -4.79 4.59
C PHE A 91 -0.82 -3.35 4.75
N SER A 92 -1.99 -3.16 5.37
CA SER A 92 -2.56 -1.84 5.60
C SER A 92 -1.63 -0.93 6.42
N PHE A 93 -1.04 -1.46 7.49
CA PHE A 93 -0.06 -0.72 8.30
C PHE A 93 1.25 -0.47 7.57
N MET A 94 1.71 -1.42 6.74
CA MET A 94 2.90 -1.21 5.91
C MET A 94 2.71 -0.07 4.92
N GLU A 95 1.56 -0.01 4.25
CA GLU A 95 1.24 1.06 3.30
C GLU A 95 1.21 2.44 3.98
N ILE A 96 0.58 2.52 5.16
CA ILE A 96 0.58 3.75 5.97
C ILE A 96 2.02 4.13 6.38
N THR A 97 2.82 3.16 6.84
CA THR A 97 4.22 3.38 7.21
C THR A 97 5.04 3.89 6.04
N GLY A 98 4.90 3.27 4.87
CA GLY A 98 5.58 3.67 3.64
C GLY A 98 5.20 5.09 3.22
N PHE A 99 3.92 5.44 3.28
CA PHE A 99 3.44 6.80 3.00
C PHE A 99 4.03 7.84 3.96
N VAL A 100 4.01 7.57 5.27
CA VAL A 100 4.57 8.50 6.28
C VAL A 100 6.10 8.63 6.17
N ALA A 101 6.80 7.54 5.81
CA ALA A 101 8.22 7.55 5.51
C ALA A 101 8.52 8.40 4.26
N TRP A 102 7.71 8.27 3.21
CA TRP A 102 7.83 9.10 2.00
C TRP A 102 7.57 10.59 2.27
N VAL A 103 6.58 10.93 3.11
CA VAL A 103 6.37 12.32 3.57
C VAL A 103 7.62 12.85 4.28
N GLY A 104 8.31 12.02 5.05
CA GLY A 104 9.60 12.37 5.65
C GLY A 104 10.71 12.63 4.62
N LEU A 105 10.81 11.79 3.59
CA LEU A 105 11.74 12.00 2.47
C LEU A 105 11.47 13.33 1.75
N TRP A 106 10.20 13.65 1.54
CA TRP A 106 9.80 14.93 0.96
C TRP A 106 10.19 16.13 1.85
N GLN A 107 10.05 16.02 3.18
CA GLN A 107 10.48 17.06 4.13
C GLN A 107 11.99 17.31 4.08
N LEU A 108 12.78 16.25 3.96
CA LEU A 108 14.25 16.33 3.87
C LEU A 108 14.75 17.13 2.66
N ARG A 109 13.91 17.32 1.63
CA ARG A 109 14.22 18.20 0.49
C ARG A 109 14.23 19.68 0.83
N ARG A 110 13.61 20.09 1.95
CA ARG A 110 13.48 21.50 2.36
C ARG A 110 14.17 21.79 3.68
N ILE A 111 14.10 20.83 4.59
CA ILE A 111 14.63 20.95 5.93
C ILE A 111 15.72 19.90 6.07
N PRO A 112 16.95 20.26 6.47
CA PRO A 112 18.07 19.32 6.54
C PRO A 112 17.91 18.24 7.62
N ARG A 113 16.79 18.23 8.35
CA ARG A 113 16.50 17.31 9.45
C ARG A 113 15.03 16.90 9.41
N LEU A 114 14.77 15.66 9.74
CA LEU A 114 13.41 15.15 9.91
C LEU A 114 12.72 15.77 11.12
N ALA A 115 11.42 16.06 10.99
CA ALA A 115 10.62 16.52 12.11
C ALA A 115 10.46 15.42 13.17
N ALA A 116 10.49 15.79 14.46
CA ALA A 116 10.39 14.84 15.56
C ALA A 116 9.10 14.00 15.52
N TRP A 117 7.98 14.62 15.12
CA TRP A 117 6.71 13.91 14.95
C TRP A 117 6.80 12.83 13.87
N ASN A 118 7.52 13.09 12.77
CA ASN A 118 7.64 12.16 11.65
C ASN A 118 8.53 10.98 12.05
N ILE A 119 9.67 11.27 12.71
CA ILE A 119 10.54 10.23 13.30
C ILE A 119 9.75 9.34 14.25
N ALA A 120 9.00 9.93 15.19
CA ALA A 120 8.21 9.17 16.16
C ALA A 120 7.11 8.35 15.48
N SER A 121 6.41 8.94 14.50
CA SER A 121 5.34 8.26 13.76
C SER A 121 5.87 7.06 12.98
N VAL A 122 6.95 7.23 12.21
CA VAL A 122 7.56 6.12 11.47
C VAL A 122 8.08 5.06 12.43
N LEU A 123 8.69 5.42 13.56
CA LEU A 123 9.18 4.44 14.53
C LEU A 123 8.05 3.58 15.09
N VAL A 124 6.99 4.21 15.59
CA VAL A 124 5.84 3.49 16.17
C VAL A 124 5.17 2.63 15.09
N LEU A 125 4.88 3.21 13.93
CA LEU A 125 4.25 2.49 12.83
C LEU A 125 5.10 1.32 12.34
N SER A 126 6.43 1.48 12.22
CA SER A 126 7.32 0.39 11.82
C SER A 126 7.39 -0.73 12.86
N LEU A 127 7.42 -0.42 14.16
CA LEU A 127 7.40 -1.45 15.20
C LEU A 127 6.07 -2.23 15.19
N VAL A 128 4.95 -1.53 15.08
CA VAL A 128 3.62 -2.16 14.96
C VAL A 128 3.54 -3.00 13.70
N THR A 129 3.93 -2.46 12.55
CA THR A 129 3.94 -3.18 11.26
C THR A 129 4.80 -4.43 11.35
N PHE A 130 6.01 -4.36 11.91
CA PHE A 130 6.90 -5.51 12.04
C PHE A 130 6.27 -6.62 12.91
N GLY A 131 5.60 -6.25 14.01
CA GLY A 131 4.85 -7.21 14.83
C GLY A 131 3.70 -7.87 14.07
N LEU A 132 2.89 -7.07 13.36
CA LEU A 132 1.77 -7.58 12.54
C LEU A 132 2.25 -8.50 11.41
N MET A 133 3.36 -8.15 10.75
CA MET A 133 3.97 -8.97 9.72
C MET A 133 4.51 -10.28 10.27
N SER A 134 5.15 -10.24 11.46
CA SER A 134 5.63 -11.44 12.13
C SER A 134 4.47 -12.38 12.43
N ASN A 135 3.32 -11.84 12.85
CA ASN A 135 2.09 -12.62 13.04
C ASN A 135 1.57 -13.23 11.74
N ALA A 136 1.49 -12.45 10.65
CA ALA A 136 1.09 -12.94 9.33
C ALA A 136 2.02 -14.04 8.80
N ALA A 137 3.34 -13.92 9.05
CA ALA A 137 4.32 -14.92 8.67
C ALA A 137 4.17 -16.24 9.46
N THR A 138 3.88 -16.16 10.76
CA THR A 138 3.60 -17.34 11.60
C THR A 138 2.40 -18.12 11.06
N HIS A 139 1.27 -17.43 10.82
CA HIS A 139 0.08 -18.06 10.23
C HIS A 139 0.34 -18.61 8.82
N GLY A 140 1.17 -17.92 8.02
CA GLY A 140 1.57 -18.42 6.70
C GLY A 140 2.34 -19.75 6.77
N GLY A 141 3.19 -19.93 7.79
CA GLY A 141 3.89 -21.19 8.05
C GLY A 141 2.93 -22.33 8.40
N GLU A 142 1.84 -22.05 9.12
CA GLU A 142 0.86 -23.07 9.54
C GLU A 142 0.04 -23.65 8.38
N ILE A 143 0.02 -23.04 7.18
CA ILE A 143 -0.80 -23.49 6.04
C ILE A 143 -0.40 -24.88 5.54
N ARG A 144 0.90 -25.22 5.54
CA ARG A 144 1.41 -26.51 5.01
C ARG A 144 2.50 -27.17 5.84
N HIS A 145 2.86 -26.63 7.01
CA HIS A 145 3.83 -27.24 7.91
C HIS A 145 3.14 -27.93 9.09
N PRO A 146 2.78 -29.24 8.97
CA PRO A 146 2.20 -29.99 10.08
C PRO A 146 3.13 -30.06 11.29
N GLU A 147 4.45 -29.91 11.09
CA GLU A 147 5.45 -29.87 12.16
C GLU A 147 5.27 -28.64 13.08
N ILE A 148 4.86 -27.49 12.51
CA ILE A 148 4.59 -26.26 13.28
C ILE A 148 3.25 -26.38 14.02
N ARG A 149 2.25 -27.03 13.41
CA ARG A 149 0.96 -27.33 14.07
C ARG A 149 1.14 -28.24 15.29
N ALA A 150 1.99 -29.26 15.16
CA ALA A 150 2.26 -30.22 16.24
C ALA A 150 2.94 -29.57 17.46
N SER A 151 3.68 -28.47 17.26
CA SER A 151 4.28 -27.70 18.37
C SER A 151 3.32 -26.74 19.07
N ASN A 152 2.10 -26.53 18.55
CA ASN A 152 1.10 -25.63 19.11
C ASN A 152 -0.24 -26.37 19.36
N PRO A 153 -0.32 -27.20 20.42
CA PRO A 153 -1.45 -28.13 20.66
C PRO A 153 -2.80 -27.47 21.02
N GLU A 154 -2.87 -26.14 21.08
CA GLU A 154 -4.12 -25.39 21.35
C GLU A 154 -4.96 -25.12 20.08
N ALA A 155 -4.47 -25.45 18.88
CA ALA A 155 -5.27 -25.36 17.67
C ALA A 155 -6.24 -26.57 17.60
N PRO A 156 -7.57 -26.38 17.67
CA PRO A 156 -8.50 -27.48 17.63
C PRO A 156 -8.37 -28.22 16.29
N VAL A 157 -8.09 -29.51 16.38
CA VAL A 157 -8.42 -30.46 15.31
C VAL A 157 -9.91 -30.75 15.48
N GLY A 158 -10.76 -30.08 14.71
CA GLY A 158 -12.18 -30.42 14.60
C GLY A 158 -12.52 -30.55 13.12
N GLU A 159 -12.97 -31.68 12.56
CA GLU A 159 -14.14 -32.47 13.00
C GLU A 159 -15.25 -31.57 13.53
N GLY A 160 -16.32 -31.46 12.75
CA GLY A 160 -17.35 -30.44 12.91
C GLY A 160 -17.91 -30.37 14.33
N GLU A 161 -17.75 -29.21 14.94
CA GLU A 161 -18.59 -28.74 16.04
C GLU A 161 -18.95 -27.28 15.76
N ASP A 162 -20.16 -27.11 15.23
CA ASP A 162 -20.91 -25.86 15.28
C ASP A 162 -21.07 -25.46 16.75
N GLY A 163 -20.33 -24.44 17.23
CA GLY A 163 -20.67 -23.80 18.50
C GLY A 163 -19.58 -23.15 19.35
N ALA A 164 -18.30 -23.13 18.96
CA ALA A 164 -17.27 -22.69 19.92
C ALA A 164 -16.11 -21.82 19.40
N ILE A 165 -16.31 -20.91 18.43
CA ILE A 165 -15.57 -19.61 18.34
C ILE A 165 -16.47 -18.58 17.63
N GLU A 166 -17.58 -18.17 18.25
CA GLU A 166 -18.39 -17.01 17.76
C GLU A 166 -17.83 -15.65 18.22
N GLY A 167 -16.72 -15.62 18.99
CA GLY A 167 -16.29 -14.43 19.74
C GLY A 167 -15.05 -13.69 19.24
N ALA A 168 -14.38 -14.16 18.19
CA ALA A 168 -13.17 -13.52 17.66
C ALA A 168 -13.27 -13.40 16.13
N GLU A 169 -14.27 -12.67 15.64
CA GLU A 169 -14.14 -12.05 14.33
C GLU A 169 -12.83 -11.25 14.34
N GLY A 170 -11.88 -11.61 13.48
CA GLY A 170 -10.63 -10.88 13.38
C GLY A 170 -10.92 -9.39 13.18
N ILE A 171 -10.16 -8.52 13.85
CA ILE A 171 -10.36 -7.05 13.85
C ILE A 171 -10.66 -6.50 12.45
N VAL A 172 -9.97 -7.03 11.43
CA VAL A 172 -10.15 -6.67 10.02
C VAL A 172 -11.57 -6.96 9.51
N ARG A 173 -12.17 -8.09 9.87
CA ARG A 173 -13.54 -8.44 9.48
C ARG A 173 -14.57 -7.59 10.17
N SER A 174 -14.39 -7.30 11.45
CA SER A 174 -15.28 -6.38 12.16
C SER A 174 -15.22 -4.98 11.54
N ILE A 175 -14.02 -4.50 11.17
CA ILE A 175 -13.86 -3.25 10.40
C ILE A 175 -14.56 -3.38 9.04
N GLY A 176 -14.39 -4.50 8.32
CA GLY A 176 -15.03 -4.76 7.03
C GLY A 176 -16.55 -4.77 7.12
N ALA A 177 -17.13 -5.37 8.16
CA ALA A 177 -18.57 -5.38 8.42
C ALA A 177 -19.13 -3.98 8.70
N VAL A 178 -18.34 -3.13 9.37
CA VAL A 178 -18.68 -1.71 9.55
C VAL A 178 -18.62 -0.96 8.23
N VAL A 179 -17.53 -1.10 7.47
CA VAL A 179 -17.31 -0.38 6.20
C VAL A 179 -18.33 -0.78 5.13
N SER A 180 -18.64 -2.07 5.00
CA SER A 180 -19.63 -2.60 4.05
C SER A 180 -21.07 -2.25 4.42
N GLY A 181 -21.31 -1.73 5.63
CA GLY A 181 -22.66 -1.44 6.12
C GLY A 181 -23.43 -2.68 6.63
N ALA A 182 -22.78 -3.84 6.73
CA ALA A 182 -23.37 -5.06 7.30
C ALA A 182 -23.84 -4.89 8.75
N THR A 183 -23.26 -3.94 9.49
CA THR A 183 -23.67 -3.54 10.85
C THR A 183 -24.85 -2.58 10.90
N GLY A 184 -25.49 -2.28 9.76
CA GLY A 184 -26.66 -1.39 9.65
C GLY A 184 -26.33 0.07 9.35
N ASN A 185 -25.05 0.46 9.25
CA ASN A 185 -24.64 1.80 8.84
C ASN A 185 -24.40 1.88 7.32
N SER A 186 -25.46 2.18 6.56
CA SER A 186 -25.39 2.27 5.09
C SER A 186 -24.71 3.54 4.55
N TRP A 187 -24.42 4.54 5.40
CA TRP A 187 -23.85 5.82 4.96
C TRP A 187 -22.32 5.84 4.90
N LEU A 188 -21.65 4.91 5.59
CA LEU A 188 -20.19 4.90 5.65
C LEU A 188 -19.57 4.65 4.28
N TRP A 189 -20.11 3.72 3.50
CA TRP A 189 -19.61 3.43 2.16
C TRP A 189 -19.72 4.63 1.20
N PRO A 190 -20.90 5.26 1.00
CA PRO A 190 -21.01 6.49 0.19
C PRO A 190 -20.15 7.67 0.69
N ALA A 191 -19.99 7.82 2.00
CA ALA A 191 -19.12 8.84 2.57
C ALA A 191 -17.65 8.58 2.21
N MET A 192 -17.19 7.33 2.28
CA MET A 192 -15.85 6.93 1.86
C MET A 192 -15.66 7.13 0.35
N GLU A 193 -16.67 6.86 -0.49
CA GLU A 193 -16.61 7.13 -1.94
C GLU A 193 -16.45 8.62 -2.22
N THR A 194 -17.21 9.46 -1.51
CA THR A 194 -17.11 10.92 -1.62
C THR A 194 -15.72 11.40 -1.21
N LEU A 195 -15.20 10.94 -0.07
CA LEU A 195 -13.87 11.28 0.41
C LEU A 195 -12.77 10.78 -0.56
N HIS A 196 -12.91 9.56 -1.08
CA HIS A 196 -11.98 9.03 -2.08
C HIS A 196 -11.95 9.91 -3.33
N PHE A 197 -13.12 10.35 -3.81
CA PHE A 197 -13.19 11.23 -4.97
C PHE A 197 -12.58 12.62 -4.71
N ILE A 198 -12.83 13.21 -3.53
CA ILE A 198 -12.17 14.46 -3.11
C ILE A 198 -10.64 14.28 -3.08
N GLY A 199 -10.16 13.16 -2.54
CA GLY A 199 -8.75 12.80 -2.55
C GLY A 199 -8.18 12.73 -3.96
N LEU A 200 -8.90 12.08 -4.89
CA LEU A 200 -8.48 11.96 -6.29
C LEU A 200 -8.39 13.33 -6.96
N CYS A 201 -9.36 14.22 -6.73
CA CYS A 201 -9.32 15.58 -7.26
C CYS A 201 -8.08 16.34 -6.75
N LEU A 202 -7.82 16.32 -5.45
CA LEU A 202 -6.66 16.98 -4.85
C LEU A 202 -5.34 16.44 -5.42
N LEU A 203 -5.19 15.11 -5.43
CA LEU A 203 -4.01 14.43 -5.94
C LEU A 203 -3.78 14.73 -7.42
N PHE A 204 -4.79 14.50 -8.25
CA PHE A 204 -4.67 14.64 -9.70
C PHE A 204 -4.45 16.09 -10.11
N THR A 205 -5.10 17.07 -9.46
CA THR A 205 -4.85 18.49 -9.75
C THR A 205 -3.39 18.86 -9.51
N VAL A 206 -2.79 18.41 -8.39
CA VAL A 206 -1.38 18.71 -8.10
C VAL A 206 -0.44 18.01 -9.08
N VAL A 207 -0.68 16.73 -9.35
CA VAL A 207 0.08 15.97 -10.36
C VAL A 207 0.00 16.67 -11.71
N LEU A 208 -1.20 17.08 -12.15
CA LEU A 208 -1.42 17.74 -13.41
C LEU A 208 -0.62 19.06 -13.49
N LEU A 209 -0.81 19.94 -12.52
CA LEU A 209 -0.18 21.27 -12.51
C LEU A 209 1.35 21.20 -12.48
N VAL A 210 1.93 20.35 -11.62
CA VAL A 210 3.39 20.19 -11.53
C VAL A 210 3.96 19.64 -12.84
N ASN A 211 3.34 18.62 -13.42
CA ASN A 211 3.86 18.00 -14.64
C ASN A 211 3.66 18.88 -15.88
N LEU A 212 2.55 19.63 -16.00
CA LEU A 212 2.37 20.62 -17.07
C LEU A 212 3.41 21.75 -16.98
N ARG A 213 3.83 22.14 -15.76
CA ARG A 213 4.93 23.08 -15.58
C ARG A 213 6.25 22.52 -16.09
N ILE A 214 6.56 21.27 -15.78
CA ILE A 214 7.79 20.58 -16.23
C ILE A 214 7.80 20.45 -17.76
N LEU A 215 6.65 20.13 -18.38
CA LEU A 215 6.50 20.01 -19.83
C LEU A 215 6.58 21.34 -20.58
N GLY A 216 6.52 22.47 -19.87
CA GLY A 216 6.74 23.79 -20.44
C GLY A 216 5.46 24.57 -20.80
N MET A 217 4.29 24.16 -20.31
CA MET A 217 3.03 24.88 -20.54
C MET A 217 2.82 26.06 -19.59
N ALA A 218 3.53 26.09 -18.46
CA ALA A 218 3.43 27.16 -17.45
C ALA A 218 4.81 27.78 -17.08
N LYS A 219 5.73 27.92 -18.05
CA LYS A 219 7.15 28.28 -17.80
C LYS A 219 7.38 29.52 -16.92
N LYS A 220 6.48 30.51 -16.99
CA LYS A 220 6.60 31.76 -16.21
C LYS A 220 6.29 31.60 -14.73
N ALA A 221 5.57 30.55 -14.34
CA ALA A 221 5.28 30.28 -12.93
C ALA A 221 6.52 29.72 -12.23
N SER A 222 6.81 30.24 -11.03
CA SER A 222 7.96 29.83 -10.23
C SER A 222 7.75 28.42 -9.69
N PHE A 223 8.80 27.59 -9.69
CA PHE A 223 8.73 26.24 -9.12
C PHE A 223 8.41 26.24 -7.62
N GLY A 224 8.74 27.32 -6.91
CA GLY A 224 8.35 27.52 -5.51
C GLY A 224 6.83 27.51 -5.30
N ALA A 225 6.05 28.06 -6.23
CA ALA A 225 4.59 28.05 -6.15
C ALA A 225 4.01 26.63 -6.32
N PHE A 226 4.60 25.82 -7.20
CA PHE A 226 4.17 24.43 -7.39
C PHE A 226 4.54 23.53 -6.21
N TYR A 227 5.67 23.80 -5.55
CA TYR A 227 6.05 23.07 -4.35
C TYR A 227 5.04 23.26 -3.19
N GLN A 228 4.44 24.45 -3.08
CA GLN A 228 3.39 24.75 -2.08
C GLN A 228 2.11 23.93 -2.30
N LEU A 229 1.90 23.40 -3.50
CA LEU A 229 0.75 22.55 -3.82
C LEU A 229 0.97 21.09 -3.42
N LEU A 230 2.22 20.64 -3.27
CA LEU A 230 2.52 19.23 -2.96
C LEU A 230 1.84 18.73 -1.68
N PRO A 231 1.77 19.49 -0.57
CA PRO A 231 1.02 19.06 0.61
C PRO A 231 -0.44 18.70 0.34
N LEU A 232 -1.11 19.41 -0.58
CA LEU A 232 -2.48 19.08 -0.98
C LEU A 232 -2.54 17.76 -1.74
N GLY A 233 -1.56 17.52 -2.62
CA GLY A 233 -1.47 16.26 -3.37
C GLY A 233 -1.18 15.07 -2.44
N MET A 234 -0.30 15.26 -1.45
CA MET A 234 0.00 14.26 -0.42
C MET A 234 -1.22 13.97 0.46
N MET A 235 -1.95 15.01 0.88
CA MET A 235 -3.20 14.85 1.62
C MET A 235 -4.25 14.10 0.79
N GLY A 236 -4.37 14.43 -0.50
CA GLY A 236 -5.24 13.73 -1.43
C GLY A 236 -4.89 12.24 -1.53
N PHE A 237 -3.61 11.91 -1.78
CA PHE A 237 -3.15 10.53 -1.80
C PHE A 237 -3.37 9.80 -0.47
N GLY A 238 -3.08 10.44 0.67
CA GLY A 238 -3.33 9.87 1.99
C GLY A 238 -4.81 9.54 2.22
N LEU A 239 -5.71 10.44 1.79
CA LEU A 239 -7.15 10.20 1.84
C LEU A 239 -7.54 9.01 0.95
N ASN A 240 -7.01 8.94 -0.28
CA ASN A 240 -7.22 7.81 -1.18
C ASN A 240 -6.67 6.49 -0.67
N LEU A 241 -5.53 6.52 0.02
CA LEU A 241 -4.91 5.33 0.60
C LEU A 241 -5.81 4.75 1.70
N VAL A 242 -6.24 5.59 2.65
CA VAL A 242 -7.09 5.15 3.77
C VAL A 242 -8.46 4.66 3.28
N THR A 243 -9.11 5.43 2.42
CA THR A 243 -10.42 5.06 1.85
C THR A 243 -10.31 3.84 0.93
N GLY A 244 -9.24 3.74 0.13
CA GLY A 244 -8.95 2.60 -0.73
C GLY A 244 -8.75 1.29 0.05
N MET A 245 -7.97 1.34 1.14
CA MET A 245 -7.82 0.21 2.06
C MET A 245 -9.13 -0.15 2.74
N SER A 246 -9.95 0.85 3.10
CA SER A 246 -11.26 0.62 3.69
C SER A 246 -12.17 -0.15 2.73
N PHE A 247 -12.24 0.25 1.45
CA PHE A 247 -13.00 -0.49 0.44
C PHE A 247 -12.51 -1.91 0.27
N PHE A 248 -11.18 -2.08 0.21
CA PHE A 248 -10.59 -3.39 0.04
C PHE A 248 -10.87 -4.32 1.24
N ILE A 249 -10.85 -3.79 2.47
CA ILE A 249 -11.24 -4.53 3.69
C ILE A 249 -12.75 -4.82 3.69
N GLY A 250 -13.59 -3.89 3.25
CA GLY A 250 -15.04 -4.04 3.24
C GLY A 250 -15.56 -5.04 2.20
N ALA A 251 -14.91 -5.11 1.03
CA ALA A 251 -15.36 -5.97 -0.07
C ALA A 251 -14.18 -6.48 -0.93
N PRO A 252 -13.24 -7.28 -0.37
CA PRO A 252 -12.04 -7.71 -1.09
C PRO A 252 -12.36 -8.47 -2.39
N GLY A 253 -13.42 -9.28 -2.37
CA GLY A 253 -13.90 -10.08 -3.50
C GLY A 253 -14.25 -9.27 -4.76
N GLN A 254 -14.68 -8.00 -4.60
CA GLN A 254 -15.01 -7.12 -5.73
C GLN A 254 -13.77 -6.67 -6.52
N TYR A 255 -12.59 -6.72 -5.88
CA TYR A 255 -11.35 -6.21 -6.43
C TYR A 255 -10.43 -7.33 -6.91
N VAL A 256 -10.24 -8.38 -6.10
CA VAL A 256 -9.30 -9.47 -6.42
C VAL A 256 -9.71 -10.30 -7.64
N ASN A 257 -11.00 -10.28 -8.00
CA ASN A 257 -11.52 -10.98 -9.17
C ASN A 257 -11.65 -10.08 -10.41
N ASN A 258 -11.27 -8.80 -10.32
CA ASN A 258 -11.46 -7.82 -11.37
C ASN A 258 -10.14 -7.51 -12.11
N PRO A 259 -10.00 -7.85 -13.41
CA PRO A 259 -8.78 -7.55 -14.18
C PRO A 259 -8.41 -6.06 -14.25
N VAL A 260 -9.40 -5.17 -14.24
CA VAL A 260 -9.20 -3.72 -14.28
C VAL A 260 -8.55 -3.22 -12.98
N TYR A 261 -8.85 -3.87 -11.86
CA TYR A 261 -8.21 -3.58 -10.59
C TYR A 261 -6.71 -3.89 -10.64
N TYR A 262 -6.29 -5.01 -11.24
CA TYR A 262 -4.87 -5.33 -11.41
C TYR A 262 -4.14 -4.26 -12.24
N TRP A 263 -4.72 -3.80 -13.34
CA TRP A 263 -4.14 -2.71 -14.13
C TRP A 263 -4.05 -1.40 -13.35
N LYS A 264 -5.10 -1.05 -12.59
CA LYS A 264 -5.08 0.11 -11.70
C LYS A 264 -3.91 0.04 -10.73
N ILE A 265 -3.68 -1.13 -10.13
CA ILE A 265 -2.62 -1.31 -9.15
C ILE A 265 -1.23 -1.26 -9.79
N VAL A 266 -1.02 -1.88 -10.96
CA VAL A 266 0.24 -1.74 -11.72
C VAL A 266 0.55 -0.27 -11.96
N LEU A 267 -0.44 0.53 -12.36
CA LEU A 267 -0.27 1.96 -12.58
C LEU A 267 0.02 2.72 -11.27
N ILE A 268 -0.64 2.38 -10.16
CA ILE A 268 -0.34 2.96 -8.84
C ILE A 268 1.12 2.67 -8.42
N VAL A 269 1.59 1.43 -8.60
CA VAL A 269 3.00 1.04 -8.33
C VAL A 269 3.96 1.86 -9.18
N LEU A 270 3.70 2.01 -10.48
CA LEU A 270 4.48 2.87 -11.37
C LEU A 270 4.44 4.34 -10.92
N GLY A 271 3.30 4.81 -10.43
CA GLY A 271 3.14 6.14 -9.83
C GLY A 271 4.01 6.31 -8.57
N GLY A 272 4.08 5.29 -7.72
CA GLY A 272 4.95 5.21 -6.55
C GLY A 272 6.44 5.31 -6.90
N VAL A 273 6.88 4.58 -7.94
CA VAL A 273 8.26 4.67 -8.45
C VAL A 273 8.53 6.05 -9.03
N ASN A 274 7.58 6.61 -9.77
CA ASN A 274 7.71 7.94 -10.38
C ASN A 274 7.82 9.05 -9.33
N ILE A 275 7.00 9.01 -8.28
CA ILE A 275 7.07 10.00 -7.21
C ILE A 275 8.36 9.87 -6.40
N LEU A 276 8.87 8.64 -6.20
CA LEU A 276 10.16 8.41 -5.56
C LEU A 276 11.30 9.00 -6.41
N TYR A 277 11.27 8.84 -7.73
CA TYR A 277 12.21 9.50 -8.64
C TYR A 277 12.19 11.02 -8.44
N PHE A 278 11.01 11.65 -8.50
CA PHE A 278 10.90 13.08 -8.23
C PHE A 278 11.27 13.48 -6.79
N THR A 279 11.26 12.55 -5.84
CA THR A 279 11.64 12.83 -4.45
C THR A 279 13.15 12.73 -4.25
N LEU A 280 13.84 11.83 -4.95
CA LEU A 280 15.27 11.59 -4.78
C LEU A 280 16.16 12.48 -5.66
N PHE A 281 15.68 12.89 -6.83
CA PHE A 281 16.44 13.72 -7.77
C PHE A 281 15.99 15.19 -7.72
N ASP A 282 16.96 16.10 -7.79
CA ASP A 282 16.72 17.55 -7.69
C ASP A 282 16.56 18.25 -9.04
N GLU A 283 16.85 17.54 -10.15
CA GLU A 283 16.85 18.09 -11.51
C GLU A 283 15.52 18.79 -11.86
N ALA A 284 14.39 18.17 -11.52
CA ALA A 284 13.06 18.73 -11.76
C ALA A 284 12.76 19.98 -10.93
N TRP A 285 13.42 20.15 -9.79
CA TRP A 285 13.14 21.20 -8.81
C TRP A 285 14.12 22.37 -8.89
N ALA A 286 15.24 22.17 -9.59
CA ALA A 286 16.25 23.20 -9.85
C ALA A 286 15.88 24.11 -11.04
N ILE A 287 14.78 23.82 -11.75
CA ILE A 287 14.38 24.55 -12.96
C ILE A 287 13.93 25.98 -12.62
N GLY A 288 14.60 26.97 -13.20
CA GLY A 288 14.27 28.39 -13.01
C GLY A 288 12.98 28.84 -13.72
N PRO A 289 12.44 30.02 -13.35
CA PRO A 289 11.37 30.66 -14.12
C PRO A 289 11.80 30.92 -15.56
N GLY A 290 10.99 30.52 -16.53
CA GLY A 290 11.28 30.65 -17.95
C GLY A 290 12.16 29.55 -18.54
N GLU A 291 12.81 28.74 -17.71
CA GLU A 291 13.69 27.65 -18.17
C GLU A 291 12.93 26.40 -18.58
N ASP A 292 13.54 25.67 -19.52
CA ASP A 292 13.08 24.37 -19.99
C ASP A 292 13.67 23.23 -19.16
N ALA A 293 12.82 22.28 -18.78
CA ALA A 293 13.27 21.04 -18.18
C ALA A 293 14.10 20.21 -19.18
N PRO A 294 15.12 19.46 -18.72
CA PRO A 294 15.83 18.50 -19.57
C PRO A 294 14.88 17.40 -20.08
N LEU A 295 15.24 16.76 -21.20
CA LEU A 295 14.38 15.79 -21.88
C LEU A 295 13.98 14.61 -20.97
N ARG A 296 14.89 14.14 -20.12
CA ARG A 296 14.63 13.05 -19.17
C ARG A 296 13.55 13.42 -18.16
N THR A 297 13.64 14.63 -17.61
CA THR A 297 12.66 15.18 -16.67
C THR A 297 11.30 15.40 -17.35
N LYS A 298 11.28 15.85 -18.61
CA LYS A 298 10.04 15.93 -19.42
C LYS A 298 9.41 14.56 -19.67
N ALA A 299 10.23 13.55 -20.01
CA ALA A 299 9.75 12.18 -20.21
C ALA A 299 9.14 11.62 -18.92
N ALA A 300 9.82 11.77 -17.78
CA ALA A 300 9.31 11.35 -16.48
C ALA A 300 7.98 12.02 -16.12
N ALA A 301 7.83 13.32 -16.45
CA ALA A 301 6.58 14.06 -16.23
C ALA A 301 5.44 13.61 -17.15
N ALA A 302 5.73 13.35 -18.43
CA ALA A 302 4.76 12.79 -19.37
C ALA A 302 4.29 11.40 -18.92
N THR A 303 5.23 10.54 -18.49
CA THR A 303 4.90 9.22 -17.93
C THR A 303 4.02 9.36 -16.69
N ALA A 304 4.30 10.29 -15.79
CA ALA A 304 3.47 10.54 -14.60
C ALA A 304 2.02 10.85 -15.00
N LEU A 305 1.81 11.75 -15.97
CA LEU A 305 0.47 12.10 -16.45
C LEU A 305 -0.25 10.90 -17.07
N LEU A 306 0.42 10.13 -17.93
CA LEU A 306 -0.17 8.93 -18.55
C LEU A 306 -0.55 7.88 -17.49
N VAL A 307 0.32 7.66 -16.50
CA VAL A 307 0.08 6.73 -15.40
C VAL A 307 -1.15 7.16 -14.61
N TRP A 308 -1.21 8.40 -14.14
CA TRP A 308 -2.34 8.87 -13.32
C TRP A 308 -3.65 8.97 -14.10
N PHE A 309 -3.60 9.32 -15.38
CA PHE A 309 -4.77 9.26 -16.25
C PHE A 309 -5.28 7.82 -16.40
N GLY A 310 -4.37 6.85 -16.54
CA GLY A 310 -4.70 5.43 -16.52
C GLY A 310 -5.31 4.98 -15.18
N VAL A 311 -4.78 5.44 -14.03
CA VAL A 311 -5.34 5.13 -12.71
C VAL A 311 -6.80 5.63 -12.61
N LEU A 312 -7.08 6.84 -13.08
CA LEU A 312 -8.43 7.40 -13.11
C LEU A 312 -9.34 6.60 -14.04
N TYR A 313 -8.87 6.28 -15.24
CA TYR A 313 -9.61 5.47 -16.21
C TYR A 313 -9.96 4.09 -15.62
N CYS A 314 -8.97 3.34 -15.11
CA CYS A 314 -9.19 2.04 -14.50
C CYS A 314 -10.12 2.14 -13.30
N GLY A 315 -9.97 3.17 -12.45
CA GLY A 315 -10.86 3.40 -11.31
C GLY A 315 -12.32 3.61 -11.72
N HIS A 316 -12.56 4.41 -12.75
CA HIS A 316 -13.91 4.64 -13.27
C HIS A 316 -14.48 3.41 -13.99
N MET A 317 -13.62 2.58 -14.59
CA MET A 317 -14.02 1.38 -15.34
C MET A 317 -14.21 0.12 -14.49
N LEU A 318 -13.90 0.14 -13.18
CA LEU A 318 -14.14 -1.02 -12.29
C LEU A 318 -15.56 -1.60 -12.41
N PRO A 319 -16.64 -0.79 -12.45
CA PRO A 319 -18.00 -1.29 -12.57
C PRO A 319 -18.31 -1.88 -13.96
N PHE A 320 -17.80 -1.23 -15.01
CA PHE A 320 -18.20 -1.49 -16.39
C PHE A 320 -17.45 -2.65 -17.04
N LEU A 321 -16.16 -2.79 -16.73
CA LEU A 321 -15.27 -3.76 -17.37
C LEU A 321 -14.92 -4.95 -16.45
N GLY A 322 -15.26 -4.87 -15.16
CA GLY A 322 -14.91 -5.91 -14.20
C GLY A 322 -16.02 -6.32 -13.26
N ASN A 323 -17.26 -5.91 -13.54
CA ASN A 323 -18.46 -6.31 -12.80
C ASN A 323 -18.35 -6.05 -11.29
N SER A 324 -17.65 -4.99 -10.88
CA SER A 324 -17.61 -4.56 -9.48
C SER A 324 -18.88 -3.76 -9.17
N PHE A 325 -20.00 -4.45 -8.92
CA PHE A 325 -21.16 -4.06 -8.09
C PHE A 325 -22.15 -5.23 -7.99
#